data_AF-A0ABD0QX93-F1
#
_entry.id   AF-A0ABD0QX93-F1
#
_cell.length_a   1.000
_cell.length_b   1.000
_cell.length_c   1.000
_cell.angle_alpha   90.00
_cell.angle_beta   90.00
_cell.angle_gamma   90.00
#
_symmetry.space_group_name_H-M   'P 1'
#
loop_
_entity.id
_entity.type
_entity.pdbx_description
1 polymer ?
#
loop_
_entity_poly.entity_id
_entity_poly.type
_entity_poly.pdbx_seq_one_letter_code
_entity_poly.pdbx_strand_id
1 'polypeptide(L)' 'MWSATWPKEVRQLAEDFLKEYVQINIGALQLSANHNILQIVDVCNDGEKDN' A
#
# COMPACT_ATOMS: atom_id res chain seq x y z
N MET A 1 14.57 4.51 -1.84
CA MET A 1 13.17 5.02 -1.91
C MET A 1 12.45 4.57 -0.65
N TRP A 2 11.41 5.29 -0.21
CA TRP A 2 10.65 4.96 1.01
C TRP A 2 9.15 5.03 0.72
N SER A 3 8.40 4.02 1.14
CA SER A 3 6.94 3.97 0.97
C SER A 3 6.32 2.95 1.92
N ALA A 4 5.07 3.19 2.34
CA ALA A 4 4.26 2.21 3.06
C ALA A 4 3.73 1.09 2.14
N THR A 5 3.72 1.33 0.83
CA THR A 5 3.23 0.38 -0.19
C THR A 5 4.27 0.20 -1.29
N TRP A 6 4.50 -1.06 -1.70
CA TRP A 6 5.47 -1.40 -2.75
C TRP A 6 4.89 -2.38 -3.79
N PRO A 7 3.90 -1.93 -4.60
CA PRO A 7 3.22 -2.77 -5.58
C PRO A 7 4.15 -3.19 -6.73
N LYS A 8 3.76 -4.22 -7.50
CA LYS A 8 4.64 -4.79 -8.54
C LYS A 8 4.91 -3.80 -9.68
N GLU A 9 3.91 -3.00 -10.07
CA GLU A 9 4.05 -2.06 -11.19
C GLU A 9 5.14 -0.99 -11.01
N VAL A 10 5.43 -0.57 -9.78
CA VAL A 10 6.44 0.49 -9.53
C VAL A 10 7.86 -0.05 -9.36
N ARG A 11 8.03 -1.37 -9.19
CA ARG A 11 9.36 -1.96 -8.93
C ARG A 11 10.28 -1.83 -10.13
N GLN A 12 9.76 -2.13 -11.31
CA GLN A 12 10.54 -2.05 -12.54
C GLN A 12 10.98 -0.62 -12.85
N LEU A 13 10.09 0.36 -12.64
CA LEU A 13 10.44 1.77 -12.76
C LEU A 13 11.48 2.18 -11.71
N ALA A 14 11.40 1.67 -10.48
CA ALA A 14 12.38 1.98 -9.45
C ALA A 14 13.79 1.45 -9.77
N GLU A 15 13.89 0.33 -10.49
CA GLU A 15 15.17 -0.26 -10.92
C GLU A 15 15.92 0.64 -11.91
N ASP A 16 15.22 1.46 -12.70
CA ASP A 16 15.85 2.44 -13.61
C ASP A 16 16.62 3.54 -12.85
N PHE A 17 16.28 3.77 -11.57
CA PHE A 17 16.85 4.85 -10.74
C PHE A 17 17.77 4.34 -9.63
N LEU A 18 17.91 3.02 -9.44
CA LEU A 18 18.63 2.42 -8.32
C LEU A 18 19.70 1.45 -8.83
N LYS A 19 20.92 1.53 -8.28
CA LYS A 19 22.03 0.62 -8.58
C LYS A 19 22.45 -0.13 -7.31
N GLU A 20 22.62 -1.46 -7.42
CA GLU A 20 23.10 -2.32 -6.31
C GLU A 20 22.37 -2.07 -4.98
N TYR A 21 21.04 -1.97 -5.04
CA TYR A 21 20.22 -1.59 -3.89
C TYR A 21 19.81 -2.79 -3.04
N VAL A 22 19.51 -2.53 -1.77
CA VAL A 22 18.92 -3.50 -0.85
C VAL A 22 17.52 -3.03 -0.49
N GLN A 23 16.53 -3.94 -0.59
CA GLN A 23 15.16 -3.69 -0.16
C GLN A 23 14.94 -4.28 1.24
N ILE A 24 14.38 -3.49 2.16
CA ILE A 24 13.99 -3.92 3.50
C ILE A 24 12.51 -3.62 3.68
N ASN A 25 11.75 -4.61 4.16
CA ASN A 25 10.33 -4.48 4.50
C ASN A 25 10.13 -4.75 5.99
N ILE A 26 9.21 -4.01 6.61
CA ILE A 26 8.78 -4.20 8.00
C ILE A 26 7.30 -4.57 7.98
N GLY A 27 6.91 -5.64 8.68
CA GLY A 27 5.55 -6.16 8.67
C GLY A 27 5.34 -7.22 7.57
N ALA A 28 4.14 -7.26 6.99
CA ALA A 28 3.81 -8.28 5.98
C ALA A 28 4.43 -7.96 4.61
N LEU A 29 4.74 -9.02 3.84
CA LEU A 29 5.24 -8.88 2.46
C LEU A 29 4.15 -8.48 1.46
N GLN A 30 2.89 -8.73 1.81
CA GLN A 30 1.71 -8.34 1.05
C GLN A 30 1.16 -7.02 1.57
N LEU A 31 0.29 -6.37 0.78
CA LEU A 31 -0.38 -5.14 1.19
C LEU A 31 -1.08 -5.37 2.53
N SER A 32 -0.68 -4.60 3.53
CA SER A 32 -1.23 -4.65 4.88
C SER A 32 -1.45 -3.22 5.36
N ALA A 33 -2.62 -2.98 5.92
CA ALA A 33 -2.91 -1.75 6.62
C ALA A 33 -2.29 -1.80 8.03
N ASN A 34 -2.10 -0.63 8.65
CA ASN A 34 -1.60 -0.57 10.02
C ASN A 34 -2.58 -1.28 10.97
N HIS A 35 -2.06 -2.24 11.77
CA HIS A 35 -2.84 -3.07 12.66
C HIS A 35 -3.50 -2.30 13.81
N ASN A 36 -3.06 -1.08 14.10
CA ASN A 36 -3.63 -0.26 15.18
C ASN A 36 -4.84 0.57 14.71
N ILE A 37 -5.24 0.47 13.44
CA ILE A 37 -6.39 1.22 12.90
C ILE A 37 -7.59 0.28 12.83
N LEU A 38 -8.66 0.65 13.54
CA LEU A 38 -9.97 0.01 13.40
C LEU A 38 -10.55 0.37 12.03
N GLN A 39 -10.76 -0.65 11.18
CA GLN A 39 -11.30 -0.48 9.84
C GLN A 39 -12.73 -1.00 9.82
N ILE A 40 -13.69 -0.13 9.51
CA ILE A 40 -15.11 -0.46 9.38
C ILE A 40 -15.51 -0.22 7.93
N VAL A 41 -16.19 -1.19 7.33
CA VAL A 41 -16.74 -1.08 5.97
C VAL A 41 -18.26 -1.11 6.07
N ASP A 42 -18.90 -0.02 5.69
CA ASP A 42 -20.34 0.06 5.54
C ASP A 42 -20.70 0.07 4.05
N VAL A 43 -21.62 -0.79 3.64
CA VAL A 43 -22.02 -0.95 2.24
C VAL A 43 -23.39 -0.32 2.08
N CYS A 44 -23.42 0.82 1.40
CA CYS A 44 -24.63 1.60 1.15
C CYS A 44 -24.87 1.77 -0.35
N ASN A 45 -26.11 2.12 -0.69
CA ASN A 45 -26.47 2.50 -2.06
C ASN A 45 -25.98 3.92 -2.37
N ASP A 46 -25.77 4.25 -3.64
CA ASP A 46 -25.20 5.56 -4.05
C ASP A 46 -25.95 6.77 -3.46
N GLY A 47 -27.28 6.69 -3.33
CA GLY A 47 -28.09 7.78 -2.75
C GLY A 47 -27.97 7.96 -1.23
N GLU A 48 -27.38 7.00 -0.52
CA GLU A 48 -27.18 7.04 0.94
C GLU A 48 -25.81 7.60 1.32
N LYS A 49 -24.88 7.69 0.36
CA LYS A 49 -23.49 8.10 0.59
C LYS A 49 -23.31 9.59 0.89
N ASP A 50 -24.21 10.42 0.38
CA ASP A 50 -24.11 11.89 0.44
C ASP A 50 -25.03 12.53 1.51
N ASN A 51 -25.72 11.73 2.34
CA ASN A 51 -26.53 12.21 3.48
C ASN A 51 -25.76 12.11 4.80
#